data_AF-A0A449I1S0-F1
#
_entry.id   AF-A0A449I1S0-F1
#
_cell.length_a   1.000
_cell.length_b   1.000
_cell.length_c   1.000
_cell.angle_alpha   90.00
_cell.angle_beta   90.00
_cell.angle_gamma   90.00
#
_symmetry.space_group_name_H-M   'P 1'
#
loop_
_entity.id
_entity.type
_entity.pdbx_description
1 polymer ?
#
loop_
_entity_poly.entity_id
_entity_poly.type
_entity_poly.pdbx_seq_one_letter_code
_entity_poly.pdbx_strand_id
1 'polypeptide(L)'
;MNVTRILNKVYFSPRLKEIEQYADHAGKLQQDVLQRLVGMATDTEWGKKYGYASILTYEDFKNRLPIQTYEEIKPYVTRLRAGEQNLLWPSEIRWFAKSSGTTNDKSKFLPVSRESLQDTHYKGGRDAVAIYLGQNPESRFFSGKGLILGGSHAPNLNTNHSLVGDLSAILIENINPLVNLVRVPSKQTALMEHFEPKMEAIANETIRANVSNLSGVPSWMLVLIKHVLEKTGKQSLDEVWPNLEVFFHGGVAFTPYREQYKEVIRSSKMHYIETYNASEGYFGTQNDPNDPSMLLMIDYGVFYEFIPLEDVGMDNPRTYCLEEVELNKNYAMVISTSAGLWRYMIGDTVKFTSKNPYKFVITGRTKHFINAFGEELIVDNAERGLAKACAATGALISDYSAAPVFMDKDAKCRHQWLIEFAQMPNSMEEFVKTLDATLKEVNSDYEAKRQNDLALQLPEVVVARKHLFHDWLDSKGKLGGQHKVPRLSNTREYMEEMLRLNR
;
A
#
# COMPACT_ATOMS: atom_id res chain seq x y z
N MET A 1 28.30 -24.81 4.78
CA MET A 1 28.63 -23.46 5.29
C MET A 1 27.40 -22.58 5.14
N ASN A 2 26.93 -21.90 6.20
CA ASN A 2 25.75 -21.01 6.11
C ASN A 2 26.18 -19.64 5.55
N VAL A 3 25.96 -19.41 4.26
CA VAL A 3 26.30 -18.15 3.57
C VAL A 3 25.56 -16.96 4.19
N THR A 4 24.31 -17.16 4.65
CA THR A 4 23.51 -16.13 5.32
C THR A 4 24.21 -15.60 6.56
N ARG A 5 24.81 -16.47 7.38
CA ARG A 5 25.51 -16.05 8.60
C ARG A 5 26.71 -15.15 8.30
N ILE A 6 27.45 -15.44 7.23
CA ILE A 6 28.60 -14.64 6.79
C ILE A 6 28.11 -13.28 6.28
N LEU A 7 27.12 -13.28 5.38
CA LEU A 7 26.54 -12.05 4.82
C LEU A 7 25.92 -11.18 5.92
N ASN A 8 25.20 -11.77 6.88
CA ASN A 8 24.64 -11.04 8.01
C ASN A 8 25.74 -10.28 8.76
N LYS A 9 26.80 -10.97 9.17
CA LYS A 9 27.89 -10.39 9.97
C LYS A 9 28.63 -9.26 9.24
N VAL A 10 28.84 -9.39 7.93
CA VAL A 10 29.65 -8.44 7.15
C VAL A 10 28.82 -7.27 6.61
N TYR A 11 27.60 -7.54 6.12
CA TYR A 11 26.79 -6.55 5.40
C TYR A 11 25.60 -5.98 6.20
N PHE A 12 24.91 -6.80 7.00
CA PHE A 12 23.63 -6.39 7.62
C PHE A 12 23.77 -5.98 9.08
N SER A 13 24.66 -6.62 9.84
CA SER A 13 24.88 -6.32 11.26
C SER A 13 25.37 -4.89 11.53
N PRO A 14 26.21 -4.24 10.69
CA PRO A 14 26.53 -2.83 10.87
C PRO A 14 25.30 -1.93 10.77
N ARG A 15 24.41 -2.21 9.81
CA ARG A 15 23.18 -1.44 9.60
C ARG A 15 22.20 -1.61 10.76
N LEU A 16 22.09 -2.80 11.34
CA LEU A 16 21.27 -3.03 12.54
C LEU A 16 21.67 -2.10 13.69
N LYS A 17 22.97 -1.89 13.92
CA LYS A 17 23.47 -0.98 14.96
C LYS A 17 23.08 0.48 14.70
N GLU A 18 22.98 0.89 13.45
CA GLU A 18 22.48 2.23 13.09
C GLU A 18 20.98 2.34 13.37
N ILE A 19 20.20 1.30 13.05
CA ILE A 19 18.76 1.26 13.33
C ILE A 19 18.49 1.27 14.85
N GLU A 20 19.32 0.61 15.65
CA GLU A 20 19.23 0.64 17.12
C GLU A 20 19.35 2.08 17.68
N GLN A 21 20.04 2.99 16.99
CA GLN A 21 20.18 4.39 17.41
C GLN A 21 18.90 5.23 17.20
N TYR A 22 17.89 4.70 16.51
CA TYR A 22 16.61 5.40 16.32
C TYR A 22 15.93 5.77 17.64
N ALA A 23 16.17 4.97 18.69
CA ALA A 23 15.71 5.21 20.05
C ALA A 23 16.14 6.57 20.62
N ASP A 24 17.41 6.93 20.40
CA ASP A 24 18.07 8.03 21.11
C ASP A 24 18.29 9.28 20.24
N HIS A 25 18.23 9.14 18.91
CA HIS A 25 18.63 10.20 17.97
C HIS A 25 17.54 10.60 16.97
N ALA A 26 16.27 10.22 17.20
CA ALA A 26 15.20 10.39 16.22
C ALA A 26 15.03 11.81 15.69
N GLY A 27 15.02 12.80 16.58
CA GLY A 27 14.87 14.21 16.19
C GLY A 27 16.03 14.73 15.36
N LYS A 28 17.26 14.37 15.75
CA LYS A 28 18.47 14.73 15.00
C LYS A 28 18.47 14.10 13.60
N LEU A 29 18.11 12.81 13.50
CA LEU A 29 18.03 12.11 12.21
C LEU A 29 17.01 12.77 11.27
N GLN A 30 15.81 13.08 11.76
CA GLN A 30 14.80 13.77 10.95
C GLN A 30 15.19 15.20 10.58
N GLN A 31 15.86 15.93 11.47
CA GLN A 31 16.42 17.24 11.15
C GLN A 31 17.48 17.15 10.03
N ASP A 32 18.37 16.17 10.09
CA ASP A 32 19.40 15.95 9.07
C ASP A 32 18.78 15.58 7.72
N VAL A 33 17.72 14.75 7.74
CA VAL A 33 16.93 14.44 6.54
C VAL A 33 16.30 15.72 5.96
N LEU A 34 15.62 16.53 6.77
CA LEU A 34 15.01 17.78 6.32
C LEU A 34 16.03 18.73 5.67
N GLN A 35 17.16 18.96 6.35
CA GLN A 35 18.23 19.83 5.86
C GLN A 35 18.81 19.32 4.53
N ARG A 36 19.02 18.00 4.42
CA ARG A 36 19.47 17.37 3.17
C ARG A 36 18.47 17.58 2.04
N LEU A 37 17.19 17.31 2.28
CA LEU A 37 16.14 17.43 1.26
C LEU A 37 16.02 18.89 0.76
N VAL A 38 15.88 19.84 1.69
CA VAL A 38 15.75 21.28 1.37
C VAL A 38 17.02 21.79 0.66
N GLY A 39 18.20 21.41 1.15
CA GLY A 39 19.48 21.78 0.54
C GLY A 39 19.59 21.30 -0.91
N MET A 40 19.30 20.02 -1.16
CA MET A 40 19.34 19.46 -2.52
C MET A 40 18.35 20.14 -3.47
N ALA A 41 17.15 20.48 -3.00
CA ALA A 41 16.11 21.05 -3.84
C ALA A 41 16.15 22.58 -3.98
N THR A 42 17.17 23.25 -3.44
CA THR A 42 17.23 24.72 -3.37
C THR A 42 17.09 25.40 -4.75
N ASP A 43 17.72 24.85 -5.79
CA ASP A 43 17.75 25.44 -7.13
C ASP A 43 16.61 24.99 -8.06
N THR A 44 15.71 24.15 -7.56
CA THR A 44 14.50 23.73 -8.30
C THR A 44 13.51 24.89 -8.44
N GLU A 45 12.58 24.82 -9.40
CA GLU A 45 11.49 25.81 -9.50
C GLU A 45 10.72 25.93 -8.18
N TRP A 46 10.41 24.78 -7.55
CA TRP A 46 9.73 24.73 -6.26
C TRP A 46 10.58 25.35 -5.14
N GLY A 47 11.86 25.01 -5.08
CA GLY A 47 12.81 25.54 -4.10
C GLY A 47 12.96 27.07 -4.21
N LYS A 48 13.01 27.61 -5.42
CA LYS A 48 13.03 29.06 -5.67
C LYS A 48 11.71 29.73 -5.30
N LYS A 49 10.58 29.13 -5.66
CA LYS A 49 9.23 29.62 -5.33
C LYS A 49 9.03 29.79 -3.83
N TYR A 50 9.52 28.85 -3.03
CA TYR A 50 9.43 28.88 -1.57
C TYR A 50 10.77 29.26 -0.90
N GLY A 51 11.71 29.90 -1.60
CA GLY A 51 12.93 30.45 -1.04
C GLY A 51 13.78 29.50 -0.17
N TYR A 52 13.96 28.24 -0.57
CA TYR A 52 14.61 27.20 0.24
C TYR A 52 16.00 27.58 0.80
N ALA A 53 16.74 28.43 0.08
CA ALA A 53 18.05 28.92 0.49
C ALA A 53 18.08 29.59 1.88
N SER A 54 16.93 30.09 2.38
CA SER A 54 16.82 30.72 3.70
C SER A 54 16.02 29.90 4.73
N ILE A 55 15.74 28.62 4.45
CA ILE A 55 15.11 27.71 5.41
C ILE A 55 16.22 27.08 6.26
N LEU A 56 16.28 27.42 7.54
CA LEU A 56 17.30 26.91 8.47
C LEU A 56 16.72 25.96 9.52
N THR A 57 15.44 26.13 9.84
CA THR A 57 14.73 25.39 10.88
C THR A 57 13.49 24.70 10.34
N TYR A 58 12.97 23.72 11.10
CA TYR A 58 11.66 23.13 10.82
C TYR A 58 10.54 24.18 10.82
N GLU A 59 10.63 25.19 11.69
CA GLU A 59 9.62 26.24 11.78
C GLU A 59 9.62 27.14 10.54
N ASP A 60 10.80 27.47 9.98
CA ASP A 60 10.91 28.19 8.70
C ASP A 60 10.25 27.39 7.57
N PHE A 61 10.52 26.07 7.54
CA PHE A 61 9.97 25.15 6.56
C PHE A 61 8.45 25.07 6.65
N LYS A 62 7.93 24.82 7.86
CA LYS A 62 6.50 24.69 8.15
C LYS A 62 5.71 25.96 7.81
N ASN A 63 6.24 27.14 8.15
CA ASN A 63 5.55 28.40 7.90
C ASN A 63 5.54 28.82 6.44
N ARG A 64 6.46 28.29 5.63
CA ARG A 64 6.64 28.73 4.25
C ARG A 64 6.00 27.81 3.23
N LEU A 65 6.01 26.50 3.47
CA LEU A 65 5.44 25.52 2.55
C LEU A 65 4.01 25.18 2.96
N PRO A 66 3.04 25.20 2.04
CA PRO A 66 1.69 24.72 2.33
C PRO A 66 1.68 23.18 2.35
N ILE A 67 0.72 22.61 3.08
CA ILE A 67 0.39 21.18 2.97
C ILE A 67 -0.20 20.94 1.58
N GLN A 68 0.23 19.87 0.92
CA GLN A 68 -0.17 19.54 -0.45
C GLN A 68 -0.97 18.25 -0.48
N THR A 69 -1.95 18.18 -1.39
CA THR A 69 -2.51 16.92 -1.87
C THR A 69 -2.00 16.66 -3.29
N TYR A 70 -2.54 15.63 -3.96
CA TYR A 70 -2.14 15.34 -5.34
C TYR A 70 -2.58 16.43 -6.31
N GLU A 71 -3.71 17.09 -6.08
CA GLU A 71 -4.25 18.09 -7.01
C GLU A 71 -3.33 19.30 -7.15
N GLU A 72 -2.69 19.73 -6.07
CA GLU A 72 -1.77 20.87 -6.09
C GLU A 72 -0.44 20.55 -6.78
N ILE A 73 0.04 19.30 -6.70
CA ILE A 73 1.30 18.88 -7.37
C ILE A 73 1.08 18.39 -8.80
N LYS A 74 -0.15 18.04 -9.18
CA LYS A 74 -0.50 17.51 -10.51
C LYS A 74 -0.03 18.38 -11.68
N PRO A 75 -0.07 19.73 -11.64
CA PRO A 75 0.48 20.57 -12.69
C PRO A 75 1.99 20.36 -12.90
N TYR A 76 2.75 20.22 -11.81
CA TYR A 76 4.19 19.94 -11.87
C TYR A 76 4.45 18.52 -12.38
N VAL A 77 3.69 17.53 -11.92
CA VAL A 77 3.76 16.15 -12.43
C VAL A 77 3.48 16.10 -13.93
N THR A 78 2.50 16.86 -14.42
CA THR A 78 2.16 16.93 -15.84
C THR A 78 3.32 17.47 -16.67
N ARG A 79 3.98 18.54 -16.20
CA ARG A 79 5.17 19.12 -16.82
C ARG A 79 6.37 18.16 -16.79
N LEU A 80 6.61 17.50 -15.65
CA LEU A 80 7.65 16.46 -15.53
C LEU A 80 7.43 15.34 -16.54
N ARG A 81 6.19 14.88 -16.69
CA ARG A 81 5.83 13.84 -17.68
C ARG A 81 5.97 14.30 -19.13
N ALA A 82 5.85 15.60 -19.38
CA ALA A 82 6.13 16.20 -20.69
C ALA A 82 7.64 16.38 -20.97
N GLY A 83 8.50 16.06 -20.00
CA GLY A 83 9.96 16.07 -20.13
C GLY A 83 10.66 17.25 -19.48
N GLU A 84 9.93 18.22 -18.91
CA GLU A 84 10.51 19.32 -18.16
C GLU A 84 11.15 18.80 -16.86
N GLN A 85 12.31 19.32 -16.46
CA GLN A 85 13.08 18.82 -15.32
C GLN A 85 13.35 19.92 -14.30
N ASN A 86 13.95 19.57 -13.15
CA ASN A 86 14.31 20.53 -12.09
C ASN A 86 13.11 21.32 -11.54
N LEU A 87 11.92 20.70 -11.53
CA LEU A 87 10.68 21.32 -11.05
C LEU A 87 10.49 21.10 -9.54
N LEU A 88 10.31 19.84 -9.13
CA LEU A 88 10.07 19.44 -7.74
C LEU A 88 11.31 18.86 -7.05
N TRP A 89 12.23 18.31 -7.84
CA TRP A 89 13.48 17.67 -7.41
C TRP A 89 14.56 17.94 -8.47
N PRO A 90 15.85 18.07 -8.10
CA PRO A 90 16.90 18.49 -9.02
C PRO A 90 17.35 17.40 -9.99
N SER A 91 17.32 16.13 -9.59
CA SER A 91 17.69 15.03 -10.48
C SER A 91 16.65 14.84 -11.58
N GLU A 92 17.06 14.30 -12.71
CA GLU A 92 16.14 13.92 -13.77
C GLU A 92 15.10 12.88 -13.29
N ILE A 93 13.81 13.17 -13.48
CA ILE A 93 12.69 12.29 -13.16
C ILE A 93 12.16 11.69 -14.46
N ARG A 94 12.36 10.37 -14.63
CA ARG A 94 11.84 9.61 -15.77
C ARG A 94 10.74 8.63 -15.40
N TRP A 95 10.69 8.20 -14.14
CA TRP A 95 9.78 7.16 -13.68
C TRP A 95 8.62 7.76 -12.88
N PHE A 96 7.42 7.23 -13.12
CA PHE A 96 6.22 7.62 -12.41
C PHE A 96 5.48 6.37 -11.95
N ALA A 97 5.39 6.21 -10.63
CA ALA A 97 4.58 5.16 -10.04
C ALA A 97 3.10 5.51 -10.23
N LYS A 98 2.36 4.61 -10.86
CA LYS A 98 0.90 4.71 -10.96
C LYS A 98 0.30 4.29 -9.61
N SER A 99 -0.60 5.10 -9.08
CA SER A 99 -1.38 4.80 -7.86
C SER A 99 -2.85 5.09 -8.15
N SER A 100 -3.77 4.24 -7.68
CA SER A 100 -5.22 4.46 -7.82
C SER A 100 -5.81 5.45 -6.79
N GLY A 101 -4.95 6.14 -6.04
CA GLY A 101 -5.32 6.86 -4.82
C GLY A 101 -6.48 7.86 -4.94
N THR A 102 -6.93 8.33 -3.78
CA THR A 102 -8.27 8.92 -3.48
C THR A 102 -8.71 10.25 -4.16
N THR A 103 -8.19 10.54 -5.35
CA THR A 103 -8.44 11.74 -6.17
C THR A 103 -9.60 11.55 -7.15
N ASN A 104 -10.03 12.63 -7.81
CA ASN A 104 -11.11 12.58 -8.82
C ASN A 104 -10.68 11.90 -10.14
N ASP A 105 -9.35 11.77 -10.37
CA ASP A 105 -8.77 11.11 -11.53
C ASP A 105 -8.71 9.58 -11.38
N LYS A 106 -8.74 8.85 -12.51
CA LYS A 106 -8.57 7.38 -12.58
C LYS A 106 -7.25 6.89 -11.96
N SER A 107 -6.19 7.71 -12.01
CA SER A 107 -4.87 7.37 -11.45
C SER A 107 -4.04 8.61 -11.12
N LYS A 108 -3.31 8.54 -10.01
CA LYS A 108 -2.19 9.41 -9.66
C LYS A 108 -0.90 8.90 -10.31
N PHE A 109 -0.02 9.82 -10.65
CA PHE A 109 1.32 9.55 -11.18
C PHE A 109 2.35 10.20 -10.27
N LEU A 110 2.94 9.40 -9.38
CA LEU A 110 3.87 9.89 -8.37
C LEU A 110 5.30 9.83 -8.95
N PRO A 111 6.06 10.93 -8.92
CA PRO A 111 7.42 10.92 -9.42
C PRO A 111 8.28 9.96 -8.60
N VAL A 112 9.18 9.26 -9.28
CA VAL A 112 10.19 8.40 -8.67
C VAL A 112 11.55 8.87 -9.15
N SER A 113 12.40 9.35 -8.23
CA SER A 113 13.75 9.82 -8.52
C SER A 113 14.76 8.68 -8.37
N ARG A 114 16.00 8.90 -8.82
CA ARG A 114 17.08 7.93 -8.57
C ARG A 114 17.40 7.82 -7.09
N GLU A 115 17.32 8.93 -6.37
CA GLU A 115 17.54 9.00 -4.93
C GLU A 115 16.48 8.20 -4.20
N SER A 116 15.18 8.37 -4.50
CA SER A 116 14.12 7.65 -3.79
C SER A 116 14.17 6.13 -4.03
N LEU A 117 14.62 5.68 -5.20
CA LEU A 117 14.90 4.26 -5.42
C LEU A 117 15.96 3.75 -4.42
N GLN A 118 17.05 4.49 -4.22
CA GLN A 118 18.19 4.05 -3.41
C GLN A 118 18.00 4.29 -1.90
N ASP A 119 17.71 5.53 -1.51
CA ASP A 119 17.70 6.00 -0.12
C ASP A 119 16.36 5.78 0.60
N THR A 120 15.37 5.26 -0.12
CA THR A 120 14.02 4.98 0.42
C THR A 120 13.62 3.54 0.13
N HIS A 121 13.32 3.15 -1.12
CA HIS A 121 12.74 1.83 -1.39
C HIS A 121 13.74 0.67 -1.26
N TYR A 122 14.91 0.75 -1.89
CA TYR A 122 15.93 -0.31 -1.76
C TYR A 122 16.57 -0.33 -0.38
N LYS A 123 16.73 0.83 0.27
CA LYS A 123 17.13 0.91 1.68
C LYS A 123 16.11 0.19 2.57
N GLY A 124 14.82 0.47 2.37
CA GLY A 124 13.67 -0.25 2.94
C GLY A 124 13.77 -1.76 2.87
N GLY A 125 13.91 -2.29 1.65
CA GLY A 125 14.03 -3.74 1.45
C GLY A 125 15.27 -4.35 2.12
N ARG A 126 16.42 -3.65 2.09
CA ARG A 126 17.66 -4.11 2.74
C ARG A 126 17.53 -4.12 4.26
N ASP A 127 16.93 -3.09 4.84
CA ASP A 127 16.76 -2.98 6.29
C ASP A 127 15.74 -3.98 6.82
N ALA A 128 14.70 -4.31 6.05
CA ALA A 128 13.79 -5.40 6.40
C ALA A 128 14.51 -6.75 6.51
N VAL A 129 15.42 -7.03 5.57
CA VAL A 129 16.29 -8.21 5.65
C VAL A 129 17.25 -8.11 6.84
N ALA A 130 17.84 -6.93 7.08
CA ALA A 130 18.74 -6.73 8.22
C ALA A 130 18.04 -7.04 9.55
N ILE A 131 16.87 -6.44 9.78
CA ILE A 131 16.04 -6.62 10.98
C ILE A 131 15.70 -8.10 11.17
N TYR A 132 15.20 -8.76 10.12
CA TYR A 132 14.87 -10.18 10.15
C TYR A 132 16.08 -11.05 10.51
N LEU A 133 17.25 -10.81 9.91
CA LEU A 133 18.47 -11.57 10.18
C LEU A 133 19.06 -11.30 11.57
N GLY A 134 18.81 -10.12 12.14
CA GLY A 134 19.17 -9.80 13.52
C GLY A 134 18.38 -10.63 14.54
N GLN A 135 17.09 -10.86 14.26
CA GLN A 135 16.22 -11.69 15.09
C GLN A 135 16.42 -13.18 14.86
N ASN A 136 16.85 -13.58 13.66
CA ASN A 136 16.95 -14.97 13.23
C ASN A 136 18.40 -15.29 12.82
N PRO A 137 19.35 -15.39 13.78
CA PRO A 137 20.78 -15.57 13.46
C PRO A 137 21.10 -16.91 12.77
N GLU A 138 20.24 -17.91 12.93
CA GLU A 138 20.34 -19.22 12.27
C GLU A 138 19.64 -19.28 10.90
N SER A 139 19.10 -18.16 10.43
CA SER A 139 18.42 -18.02 9.14
C SER A 139 19.27 -18.57 7.98
N ARG A 140 18.57 -19.13 6.98
CA ARG A 140 19.12 -19.57 5.71
C ARG A 140 18.58 -18.75 4.54
N PHE A 141 18.22 -17.49 4.78
CA PHE A 141 17.67 -16.54 3.81
C PHE A 141 18.39 -16.57 2.44
N PHE A 142 19.72 -16.49 2.42
CA PHE A 142 20.55 -16.49 1.20
C PHE A 142 20.99 -17.89 0.72
N SER A 143 20.45 -18.97 1.29
CA SER A 143 20.70 -20.35 0.82
C SER A 143 19.77 -20.75 -0.33
N GLY A 144 18.74 -19.94 -0.59
CA GLY A 144 17.79 -20.10 -1.70
C GLY A 144 17.59 -18.78 -2.44
N LYS A 145 16.58 -18.76 -3.30
CA LYS A 145 16.16 -17.57 -4.04
C LYS A 145 14.95 -16.90 -3.36
N GLY A 146 14.88 -15.58 -3.46
CA GLY A 146 13.72 -14.81 -3.05
C GLY A 146 12.67 -14.74 -4.16
N LEU A 147 11.46 -15.20 -3.88
CA LEU A 147 10.31 -15.05 -4.78
C LEU A 147 9.69 -13.67 -4.55
N ILE A 148 9.83 -12.78 -5.53
CA ILE A 148 9.25 -11.43 -5.47
C ILE A 148 8.11 -11.33 -6.47
N LEU A 149 6.90 -11.18 -5.96
CA LEU A 149 5.69 -10.98 -6.76
C LEU A 149 5.38 -9.49 -6.85
N GLY A 150 5.76 -8.87 -7.97
CA GLY A 150 5.43 -7.48 -8.30
C GLY A 150 4.16 -7.37 -9.13
N GLY A 151 3.57 -6.17 -9.15
CA GLY A 151 2.46 -5.78 -10.01
C GLY A 151 2.71 -6.03 -11.50
N SER A 152 1.64 -6.00 -12.29
CA SER A 152 1.62 -6.44 -13.68
C SER A 152 1.79 -5.30 -14.68
N HIS A 153 1.76 -4.03 -14.25
CA HIS A 153 1.97 -2.92 -15.19
C HIS A 153 3.46 -2.67 -15.40
N ALA A 154 3.99 -3.22 -16.49
CA ALA A 154 5.27 -2.80 -17.03
C ALA A 154 5.24 -1.29 -17.35
N PRO A 155 6.38 -0.58 -17.27
CA PRO A 155 6.42 0.83 -17.62
C PRO A 155 5.94 1.04 -19.06
N ASN A 156 4.75 1.64 -19.23
CA ASN A 156 4.25 2.02 -20.54
C ASN A 156 5.18 3.09 -21.11
N LEU A 157 5.83 2.80 -22.24
CA LEU A 157 6.68 3.71 -23.03
C LEU A 157 5.84 4.77 -23.78
N ASN A 158 4.75 5.25 -23.17
CA ASN A 158 3.73 6.03 -23.88
C ASN A 158 4.11 7.50 -24.10
N THR A 159 5.31 7.91 -23.71
CA THR A 159 5.95 9.16 -24.15
C THR A 159 7.48 8.95 -24.16
N ASN A 160 8.21 9.67 -25.01
CA ASN A 160 9.69 9.57 -25.07
C ASN A 160 10.39 9.96 -23.76
N HIS A 161 9.68 10.57 -22.80
CA HIS A 161 10.25 11.19 -21.60
C HIS A 161 9.64 10.72 -20.27
N SER A 162 8.59 9.89 -20.27
CA SER A 162 7.93 9.40 -19.06
C SER A 162 7.64 7.90 -19.14
N LEU A 163 8.16 7.17 -18.14
CA LEU A 163 7.94 5.74 -17.91
C LEU A 163 6.95 5.55 -16.77
N VAL A 164 5.80 4.96 -17.05
CA VAL A 164 4.69 4.84 -16.10
C VAL A 164 4.37 3.39 -15.80
N GLY A 165 4.48 2.96 -14.55
CA GLY A 165 4.15 1.58 -14.15
C GLY A 165 3.88 1.44 -12.66
N ASP A 166 3.61 0.21 -12.21
CA ASP A 166 3.52 -0.08 -10.78
C ASP A 166 4.90 0.14 -10.14
N LEU A 167 4.96 0.66 -8.90
CA LEU A 167 6.23 0.89 -8.21
C LEU A 167 7.12 -0.36 -8.21
N SER A 168 6.54 -1.54 -7.97
CA SER A 168 7.27 -2.81 -8.01
C SER A 168 7.90 -3.12 -9.36
N ALA A 169 7.25 -2.74 -10.46
CA ALA A 169 7.80 -2.94 -11.81
C ALA A 169 8.98 -1.98 -12.04
N ILE A 170 8.86 -0.72 -11.61
CA ILE A 170 9.95 0.26 -11.66
C ILE A 170 11.17 -0.20 -10.84
N LEU A 171 10.93 -0.75 -9.64
CA LEU A 171 12.00 -1.31 -8.80
C LEU A 171 12.67 -2.52 -9.45
N ILE A 172 11.90 -3.46 -10.02
CA ILE A 172 12.47 -4.63 -10.72
C ILE A 172 13.23 -4.22 -11.98
N GLU A 173 12.75 -3.19 -12.68
CA GLU A 173 13.41 -2.67 -13.88
C GLU A 173 14.80 -2.13 -13.58
N ASN A 174 14.94 -1.43 -12.45
CA ASN A 174 16.15 -0.72 -12.02
C ASN A 174 16.97 -1.47 -10.96
N ILE A 175 16.65 -2.73 -10.67
CA ILE A 175 17.35 -3.49 -9.63
C ILE A 175 18.78 -3.83 -10.08
N ASN A 176 19.71 -3.91 -9.13
CA ASN A 176 21.08 -4.31 -9.44
C ASN A 176 21.09 -5.71 -10.11
N PRO A 177 21.77 -5.88 -11.27
CA PRO A 177 21.81 -7.14 -11.99
C PRO A 177 22.23 -8.36 -11.16
N LEU A 178 23.09 -8.18 -10.14
CA LEU A 178 23.51 -9.25 -9.25
C LEU A 178 22.35 -9.81 -8.41
N VAL A 179 21.35 -8.99 -8.08
CA VAL A 179 20.16 -9.43 -7.33
C VAL A 179 19.29 -10.37 -8.17
N ASN A 180 19.33 -10.27 -9.50
CA ASN A 180 18.59 -11.20 -10.37
C ASN A 180 19.11 -12.64 -10.27
N LEU A 181 20.34 -12.87 -9.81
CA LEU A 181 20.89 -14.22 -9.62
C LEU A 181 20.25 -14.93 -8.40
N VAL A 182 19.81 -14.16 -7.42
CA VAL A 182 19.24 -14.64 -6.15
C VAL A 182 17.72 -14.41 -6.06
N ARG A 183 17.09 -13.95 -7.15
CA ARG A 183 15.64 -13.71 -7.25
C ARG A 183 14.98 -14.70 -8.20
N VAL A 184 13.73 -15.01 -7.93
CA VAL A 184 12.75 -15.57 -8.87
C VAL A 184 11.44 -14.77 -8.80
N PRO A 185 10.63 -14.75 -9.87
CA PRO A 185 10.93 -15.20 -11.23
C PRO A 185 11.99 -14.32 -11.92
N SER A 186 12.39 -14.67 -13.15
CA SER A 186 13.25 -13.87 -14.01
C SER A 186 12.70 -12.45 -14.22
N LYS A 187 13.56 -11.49 -14.60
CA LYS A 187 13.11 -10.11 -14.89
C LYS A 187 12.04 -10.08 -15.98
N GLN A 188 12.22 -10.85 -17.05
CA GLN A 188 11.26 -10.96 -18.15
C GLN A 188 9.90 -11.44 -17.66
N THR A 189 9.86 -12.53 -16.89
CA THR A 189 8.61 -13.09 -16.37
C THR A 189 7.94 -12.18 -15.33
N ALA A 190 8.73 -11.51 -14.49
CA ALA A 190 8.19 -10.57 -13.50
C ALA A 190 7.47 -9.36 -14.14
N LEU A 191 7.92 -8.94 -15.32
CA LEU A 191 7.43 -7.75 -16.02
C LEU A 191 6.39 -8.07 -17.11
N MET A 192 5.87 -9.30 -17.17
CA MET A 192 4.79 -9.66 -18.09
C MET A 192 3.51 -8.86 -17.78
N GLU A 193 2.87 -8.31 -18.81
CA GLU A 193 1.66 -7.47 -18.67
C GLU A 193 0.41 -8.28 -18.31
N HIS A 194 0.22 -9.42 -18.97
CA HIS A 194 -0.96 -10.26 -18.77
C HIS A 194 -0.79 -11.18 -17.58
N PHE A 195 -1.69 -11.01 -16.61
CA PHE A 195 -1.59 -11.68 -15.32
C PHE A 195 -1.68 -13.21 -15.40
N GLU A 196 -2.59 -13.78 -16.19
CA GLU A 196 -2.72 -15.25 -16.31
C GLU A 196 -1.46 -15.93 -16.89
N PRO A 197 -0.96 -15.52 -18.08
CA PRO A 197 0.31 -16.03 -18.60
C PRO A 197 1.47 -15.80 -17.63
N LYS A 198 1.48 -14.65 -16.94
CA LYS A 198 2.49 -14.33 -15.92
C LYS A 198 2.43 -15.32 -14.77
N MET A 199 1.26 -15.59 -14.23
CA MET A 199 1.05 -16.54 -13.13
C MET A 199 1.56 -17.93 -13.46
N GLU A 200 1.19 -18.43 -14.63
CA GLU A 200 1.64 -19.73 -15.12
C GLU A 200 3.17 -19.75 -15.32
N ALA A 201 3.75 -18.71 -15.90
CA ALA A 201 5.20 -18.60 -16.07
C ALA A 201 5.95 -18.53 -14.73
N ILE A 202 5.45 -17.75 -13.77
CA ILE A 202 6.02 -17.66 -12.42
C ILE A 202 5.99 -19.03 -11.73
N ALA A 203 4.85 -19.73 -11.76
CA ALA A 203 4.76 -21.05 -11.15
C ALA A 203 5.75 -22.04 -11.79
N ASN A 204 5.84 -22.06 -13.12
CA ASN A 204 6.77 -22.93 -13.84
C ASN A 204 8.25 -22.66 -13.49
N GLU A 205 8.65 -21.40 -13.35
CA GLU A 205 10.03 -21.05 -12.96
C GLU A 205 10.32 -21.36 -11.48
N THR A 206 9.35 -21.13 -10.60
CA THR A 206 9.55 -21.15 -9.15
C THR A 206 9.42 -22.55 -8.54
N ILE A 207 8.60 -23.45 -9.10
CA ILE A 207 8.45 -24.84 -8.61
C ILE A 207 9.78 -25.59 -8.58
N ARG A 208 10.68 -25.30 -9.53
CA ARG A 208 11.99 -25.95 -9.64
C ARG A 208 13.08 -25.23 -8.85
N ALA A 209 12.77 -24.06 -8.29
CA ALA A 209 13.73 -23.25 -7.55
C ALA A 209 13.70 -23.60 -6.06
N ASN A 210 14.87 -23.53 -5.42
CA ASN A 210 14.95 -23.53 -3.96
C ASN A 210 14.54 -22.14 -3.44
N VAL A 211 13.24 -21.92 -3.21
CA VAL A 211 12.73 -20.66 -2.65
C VAL A 211 12.90 -20.66 -1.13
N SER A 212 13.52 -19.60 -0.59
CA SER A 212 13.75 -19.43 0.86
C SER A 212 12.94 -18.30 1.46
N ASN A 213 12.49 -17.35 0.65
CA ASN A 213 11.74 -16.18 1.11
C ASN A 213 10.76 -15.69 0.04
N LEU A 214 9.68 -15.06 0.51
CA LEU A 214 8.65 -14.45 -0.32
C LEU A 214 8.61 -12.94 -0.09
N SER A 215 8.23 -12.18 -1.11
CA SER A 215 7.91 -10.75 -0.99
C SER A 215 6.78 -10.35 -1.92
N GLY A 216 5.80 -9.60 -1.41
CA GLY A 216 4.67 -9.13 -2.21
C GLY A 216 3.38 -8.91 -1.42
N VAL A 217 2.28 -8.64 -2.14
CA VAL A 217 0.95 -8.45 -1.54
C VAL A 217 0.34 -9.80 -1.17
N PRO A 218 -0.15 -10.00 0.08
CA PRO A 218 -0.72 -11.26 0.54
C PRO A 218 -1.78 -11.89 -0.36
N SER A 219 -2.70 -11.09 -0.91
CA SER A 219 -3.80 -11.58 -1.76
C SER A 219 -3.28 -12.29 -3.01
N TRP A 220 -2.41 -11.63 -3.78
CA TRP A 220 -1.82 -12.18 -5.00
C TRP A 220 -0.86 -13.32 -4.73
N MET A 221 -0.05 -13.21 -3.67
CA MET A 221 0.88 -14.26 -3.30
C MET A 221 0.15 -15.56 -2.94
N LEU A 222 -1.02 -15.48 -2.30
CA LEU A 222 -1.78 -16.68 -1.97
C LEU A 222 -2.38 -17.34 -3.23
N VAL A 223 -2.85 -16.55 -4.19
CA VAL A 223 -3.29 -17.08 -5.51
C VAL A 223 -2.16 -17.85 -6.18
N LEU A 224 -0.93 -17.33 -6.15
CA LEU A 224 0.25 -18.04 -6.65
C LEU A 224 0.54 -19.32 -5.91
N ILE A 225 0.52 -19.28 -4.58
CA ILE A 225 0.79 -20.45 -3.75
C ILE A 225 -0.22 -21.56 -4.07
N LYS A 226 -1.52 -21.25 -4.15
CA LYS A 226 -2.55 -22.24 -4.48
C LYS A 226 -2.35 -22.82 -5.87
N HIS A 227 -2.07 -21.98 -6.88
CA HIS A 227 -1.76 -22.45 -8.24
C HIS A 227 -0.53 -23.38 -8.27
N VAL A 228 0.52 -23.05 -7.51
CA VAL A 228 1.71 -23.91 -7.36
C VAL A 228 1.38 -25.24 -6.70
N LEU A 229 0.55 -25.26 -5.66
CA LEU A 229 0.11 -26.49 -4.97
C LEU A 229 -0.72 -27.38 -5.89
N GLU A 230 -1.71 -26.80 -6.57
CA GLU A 230 -2.53 -27.51 -7.57
C GLU A 230 -1.66 -28.15 -8.66
N LYS A 231 -0.70 -27.38 -9.20
CA LYS A 231 0.17 -27.84 -10.27
C LYS A 231 1.16 -28.93 -9.85
N THR A 232 1.63 -28.88 -8.60
CA THR A 232 2.58 -29.87 -8.05
C THR A 232 1.88 -31.08 -7.43
N GLY A 233 0.57 -31.00 -7.17
CA GLY A 233 -0.19 -32.00 -6.43
C GLY A 233 0.22 -32.11 -4.95
N LYS A 234 0.94 -31.11 -4.41
CA LYS A 234 1.39 -31.07 -3.02
C LYS A 234 0.33 -30.46 -2.12
N GLN A 235 0.30 -30.86 -0.85
CA GLN A 235 -0.71 -30.36 0.09
C GLN A 235 -0.28 -29.08 0.81
N SER A 236 1.02 -28.83 0.88
CA SER A 236 1.59 -27.69 1.58
C SER A 236 2.84 -27.18 0.89
N LEU A 237 3.09 -25.89 1.06
CA LEU A 237 4.15 -25.18 0.35
C LEU A 237 5.54 -25.59 0.86
N ASP A 238 5.65 -26.02 2.12
CA ASP A 238 6.88 -26.58 2.67
C ASP A 238 7.28 -27.92 2.03
N GLU A 239 6.38 -28.63 1.35
CA GLU A 239 6.74 -29.77 0.50
C GLU A 239 7.33 -29.35 -0.86
N VAL A 240 6.96 -28.16 -1.35
CA VAL A 240 7.47 -27.61 -2.62
C VAL A 240 8.78 -26.86 -2.38
N TRP A 241 8.84 -26.04 -1.33
CA TRP A 241 9.96 -25.20 -0.94
C TRP A 241 10.38 -25.46 0.52
N PRO A 242 11.14 -26.54 0.80
CA PRO A 242 11.47 -26.96 2.17
C PRO A 242 12.32 -25.97 2.99
N ASN A 243 12.96 -24.99 2.32
CA ASN A 243 13.79 -23.98 2.95
C ASN A 243 13.08 -22.62 3.10
N LEU A 244 11.78 -22.55 2.81
CA LEU A 244 11.00 -21.34 2.99
C LEU A 244 10.90 -20.99 4.48
N GLU A 245 11.30 -19.76 4.82
CA GLU A 245 11.35 -19.30 6.22
C GLU A 245 10.72 -17.92 6.45
N VAL A 246 10.54 -17.06 5.44
CA VAL A 246 9.97 -15.72 5.67
C VAL A 246 9.15 -15.19 4.50
N PHE A 247 8.06 -14.49 4.81
CA PHE A 247 7.29 -13.67 3.88
C PHE A 247 7.28 -12.22 4.34
N PHE A 248 7.95 -11.34 3.57
CA PHE A 248 7.83 -9.90 3.71
C PHE A 248 6.60 -9.42 2.96
N HIS A 249 5.61 -8.90 3.69
CA HIS A 249 4.34 -8.51 3.11
C HIS A 249 4.01 -7.05 3.36
N GLY A 250 3.18 -6.48 2.49
CA GLY A 250 2.72 -5.09 2.58
C GLY A 250 1.60 -4.80 1.60
N GLY A 251 1.14 -3.55 1.57
CA GLY A 251 0.09 -3.06 0.68
C GLY A 251 -1.34 -3.34 1.15
N VAL A 252 -1.57 -4.42 1.91
CA VAL A 252 -2.83 -4.71 2.61
C VAL A 252 -2.57 -5.33 3.98
N ALA A 253 -3.54 -5.21 4.89
CA ALA A 253 -3.48 -5.85 6.20
C ALA A 253 -3.36 -7.38 6.05
N PHE A 254 -2.45 -7.99 6.79
CA PHE A 254 -2.23 -9.44 6.72
C PHE A 254 -3.20 -10.27 7.56
N THR A 255 -3.73 -9.69 8.64
CA THR A 255 -4.65 -10.36 9.58
C THR A 255 -5.76 -11.19 8.90
N PRO A 256 -6.47 -10.70 7.86
CA PRO A 256 -7.53 -11.47 7.21
C PRO A 256 -7.06 -12.72 6.45
N TYR A 257 -5.77 -12.80 6.12
CA TYR A 257 -5.16 -13.88 5.35
C TYR A 257 -4.43 -14.92 6.22
N ARG A 258 -4.27 -14.62 7.50
CA ARG A 258 -3.36 -15.38 8.39
C ARG A 258 -3.72 -16.87 8.45
N GLU A 259 -5.00 -17.20 8.57
CA GLU A 259 -5.42 -18.61 8.68
C GLU A 259 -5.23 -19.37 7.36
N GLN A 260 -5.54 -18.76 6.22
CA GLN A 260 -5.32 -19.39 4.92
C GLN A 260 -3.84 -19.62 4.66
N TYR A 261 -2.96 -18.69 5.06
CA TYR A 261 -1.52 -18.89 4.98
C TYR A 261 -1.01 -20.03 5.89
N LYS A 262 -1.61 -20.26 7.06
CA LYS A 262 -1.29 -21.42 7.91
C LYS A 262 -1.75 -22.75 7.30
N GLU A 263 -2.84 -22.75 6.53
CA GLU A 263 -3.30 -23.95 5.83
C GLU A 263 -2.33 -24.37 4.72
N VAL A 264 -1.84 -23.38 3.94
CA VAL A 264 -0.93 -23.64 2.81
C VAL A 264 0.54 -23.70 3.20
N ILE A 265 0.98 -23.08 4.30
CA ILE A 265 2.34 -23.15 4.83
C ILE A 265 2.28 -23.74 6.24
N ARG A 266 2.58 -25.03 6.38
CA ARG A 266 2.46 -25.75 7.65
C ARG A 266 3.73 -25.71 8.49
N SER A 267 4.84 -25.26 7.90
CA SER A 267 6.13 -25.10 8.56
C SER A 267 6.05 -24.11 9.72
N SER A 268 6.42 -24.56 10.92
CA SER A 268 6.57 -23.70 12.11
C SER A 268 7.76 -22.74 12.03
N LYS A 269 8.62 -22.88 11.00
CA LYS A 269 9.76 -21.98 10.74
C LYS A 269 9.35 -20.73 9.95
N MET A 270 8.09 -20.64 9.53
CA MET A 270 7.62 -19.54 8.70
C MET A 270 7.40 -18.28 9.52
N HIS A 271 8.05 -17.19 9.11
CA HIS A 271 7.86 -15.85 9.65
C HIS A 271 7.08 -14.96 8.68
N TYR A 272 6.23 -14.09 9.22
CA TYR A 272 5.48 -13.10 8.46
C TYR A 272 5.88 -11.73 8.98
N ILE A 273 6.54 -10.94 8.14
CA ILE A 273 7.09 -9.64 8.52
C ILE A 273 6.36 -8.55 7.74
N GLU A 274 5.67 -7.68 8.46
CA GLU A 274 4.95 -6.56 7.85
C GLU A 274 5.90 -5.42 7.46
N THR A 275 5.65 -4.86 6.29
CA THR A 275 6.37 -3.71 5.75
C THR A 275 5.37 -2.70 5.23
N TYR A 276 5.61 -1.42 5.51
CA TYR A 276 4.82 -0.33 4.97
C TYR A 276 5.60 0.37 3.86
N ASN A 277 5.23 0.03 2.62
CA ASN A 277 5.79 0.58 1.39
C ASN A 277 4.64 1.00 0.48
N ALA A 278 4.73 2.21 -0.07
CA ALA A 278 3.78 2.81 -0.98
C ALA A 278 4.53 3.47 -2.15
N SER A 279 3.80 3.93 -3.16
CA SER A 279 4.38 4.65 -4.30
C SER A 279 5.11 5.94 -3.89
N GLU A 280 4.69 6.55 -2.78
CA GLU A 280 5.25 7.76 -2.21
C GLU A 280 6.53 7.53 -1.38
N GLY A 281 6.76 6.30 -0.89
CA GLY A 281 7.92 6.00 -0.04
C GLY A 281 7.84 4.67 0.70
N TYR A 282 8.92 4.34 1.42
CA TYR A 282 8.99 3.22 2.35
C TYR A 282 9.07 3.79 3.76
N PHE A 283 8.15 3.39 4.64
CA PHE A 283 7.94 4.10 5.90
C PHE A 283 8.22 3.25 7.14
N GLY A 284 7.97 1.94 7.10
CA GLY A 284 8.14 1.12 8.30
C GLY A 284 8.35 -0.35 8.05
N THR A 285 8.97 -1.01 9.03
CA THR A 285 9.17 -2.46 9.04
C THR A 285 8.90 -3.01 10.43
N GLN A 286 8.19 -4.13 10.50
CA GLN A 286 7.99 -4.85 11.75
C GLN A 286 9.32 -5.40 12.27
N ASN A 287 9.65 -5.05 13.51
CA ASN A 287 10.92 -5.40 14.16
C ASN A 287 10.75 -6.23 15.44
N ASP A 288 9.58 -6.84 15.63
CA ASP A 288 9.31 -7.91 16.58
C ASP A 288 8.07 -8.69 16.10
N PRO A 289 8.15 -10.01 15.85
CA PRO A 289 7.01 -10.81 15.41
C PRO A 289 5.84 -10.86 16.39
N ASN A 290 6.07 -10.57 17.67
CA ASN A 290 5.02 -10.53 18.71
C ASN A 290 4.38 -9.13 18.85
N ASP A 291 4.95 -8.13 18.19
CA ASP A 291 4.46 -6.75 18.21
C ASP A 291 3.82 -6.43 16.86
N PRO A 292 2.50 -6.15 16.78
CA PRO A 292 1.85 -5.81 15.52
C PRO A 292 2.27 -4.44 14.97
N SER A 293 3.04 -3.65 15.73
CA SER A 293 3.51 -2.34 15.27
C SER A 293 4.81 -2.43 14.46
N MET A 294 4.94 -1.50 13.52
CA MET A 294 6.13 -1.35 12.68
C MET A 294 7.03 -0.27 13.26
N LEU A 295 8.33 -0.49 13.20
CA LEU A 295 9.35 0.52 13.43
C LEU A 295 9.29 1.56 12.29
N LEU A 296 9.23 2.85 12.63
CA LEU A 296 9.32 3.94 11.66
C LEU A 296 10.76 4.11 11.17
N MET A 297 10.96 4.16 9.85
CA MET A 297 12.28 4.31 9.23
C MET A 297 12.64 5.79 9.07
N ILE A 298 13.36 6.33 10.06
CA ILE A 298 13.54 7.78 10.25
C ILE A 298 14.81 8.39 9.63
N ASP A 299 15.65 7.58 8.98
CA ASP A 299 16.89 8.05 8.33
C ASP A 299 16.87 7.82 6.81
N TYR A 300 15.67 7.74 6.22
CA TYR A 300 15.45 7.56 4.79
C TYR A 300 15.35 8.89 4.07
N GLY A 301 15.14 8.87 2.76
CA GLY A 301 14.74 10.04 1.97
C GLY A 301 13.33 10.56 2.26
N VAL A 302 12.87 10.48 3.52
CA VAL A 302 11.53 10.85 3.96
C VAL A 302 11.59 11.65 5.26
N PHE A 303 11.12 12.88 5.22
CA PHE A 303 10.84 13.71 6.39
C PHE A 303 9.36 13.60 6.74
N TYR A 304 9.04 13.39 8.02
CA TYR A 304 7.69 13.14 8.51
C TYR A 304 7.10 14.32 9.28
N GLU A 305 5.85 14.63 8.98
CA GLU A 305 4.95 15.45 9.77
C GLU A 305 3.62 14.72 9.99
N PHE A 306 2.89 15.11 11.02
CA PHE A 306 1.64 14.46 11.42
C PHE A 306 0.55 15.49 11.70
N ILE A 307 -0.67 15.23 11.23
CA ILE A 307 -1.85 16.05 11.55
C ILE A 307 -2.79 15.21 12.41
N PRO A 308 -3.18 15.65 13.62
CA PRO A 308 -4.23 15.00 14.39
C PRO A 308 -5.46 14.76 13.52
N LEU A 309 -6.04 13.55 13.57
CA LEU A 309 -7.14 13.21 12.67
C LEU A 309 -8.33 14.18 12.80
N GLU A 310 -8.57 14.71 13.99
CA GLU A 310 -9.59 15.73 14.27
C GLU A 310 -9.35 17.09 13.60
N ASP A 311 -8.11 17.41 13.24
CA ASP A 311 -7.73 18.67 12.58
C ASP A 311 -7.73 18.53 11.05
N VAL A 312 -7.87 17.31 10.52
CA VAL A 312 -7.88 17.06 9.07
C VAL A 312 -9.09 17.76 8.43
N GLY A 313 -8.84 18.62 7.45
CA GLY A 313 -9.86 19.39 6.74
C GLY A 313 -10.04 20.82 7.25
N MET A 314 -9.35 21.22 8.31
CA MET A 314 -9.21 22.63 8.67
C MET A 314 -8.36 23.37 7.62
N ASP A 315 -8.58 24.68 7.44
CA ASP A 315 -7.84 25.50 6.46
C ASP A 315 -6.33 25.56 6.75
N ASN A 316 -5.94 25.50 8.02
CA ASN A 316 -4.54 25.49 8.43
C ASN A 316 -4.35 24.56 9.65
N PRO A 317 -4.33 23.24 9.45
CA PRO A 317 -4.25 22.29 10.54
C PRO A 317 -2.88 22.35 11.19
N ARG A 318 -2.82 22.16 12.52
CA ARG A 318 -1.53 22.06 13.21
C ARG A 318 -0.82 20.79 12.78
N THR A 319 0.35 20.93 12.17
CA THR A 319 1.28 19.81 11.96
C THR A 319 2.22 19.64 13.15
N TYR A 320 2.50 18.38 13.46
CA TYR A 320 3.35 17.91 14.53
C TYR A 320 4.59 17.29 13.89
N CYS A 321 5.78 17.64 14.38
CA CYS A 321 6.98 16.87 14.08
C CYS A 321 6.97 15.54 14.85
N LEU A 322 7.92 14.65 14.56
CA LEU A 322 7.97 13.31 15.15
C LEU A 322 8.04 13.33 16.69
N GLU A 323 8.71 14.32 17.27
CA GLU A 323 8.88 14.51 18.71
C GLU A 323 7.59 14.94 19.41
N GLU A 324 6.70 15.64 18.70
CA GLU A 324 5.45 16.16 19.24
C GLU A 324 4.32 15.11 19.26
N VAL A 325 4.46 13.98 18.56
CA VAL A 325 3.38 12.98 18.48
C VAL A 325 3.05 12.38 19.85
N GLU A 326 1.78 12.05 20.05
CA GLU A 326 1.25 11.44 21.26
C GLU A 326 0.94 9.97 21.01
N LEU A 327 1.11 9.15 22.05
CA LEU A 327 0.78 7.73 21.98
C LEU A 327 -0.73 7.55 21.86
N ASN A 328 -1.14 6.52 21.13
CA ASN A 328 -2.54 6.11 20.95
C ASN A 328 -3.46 7.15 20.29
N LYS A 329 -2.91 8.24 19.77
CA LYS A 329 -3.63 9.24 18.98
C LYS A 329 -3.48 8.94 17.48
N ASN A 330 -4.57 9.14 16.72
CA ASN A 330 -4.57 8.93 15.28
C ASN A 330 -4.10 10.19 14.56
N TYR A 331 -3.21 10.01 13.60
CA TYR A 331 -2.66 11.09 12.79
C TYR A 331 -2.79 10.76 11.31
N ALA A 332 -3.09 11.76 10.48
CA ALA A 332 -2.80 11.70 9.05
C ALA A 332 -1.30 11.95 8.83
N MET A 333 -0.68 11.16 7.95
CA MET A 333 0.72 11.32 7.59
C MET A 333 0.92 12.39 6.51
N VAL A 334 1.89 13.25 6.75
CA VAL A 334 2.39 14.25 5.81
C VAL A 334 3.88 14.01 5.62
N ILE A 335 4.34 13.98 4.36
CA ILE A 335 5.73 13.62 4.05
C ILE A 335 6.38 14.63 3.13
N SER A 336 7.69 14.78 3.26
CA SER A 336 8.55 15.37 2.23
C SER A 336 9.61 14.38 1.82
N THR A 337 9.83 14.17 0.53
CA THR A 337 10.63 13.06 0.04
C THR A 337 11.72 13.45 -0.95
N SER A 338 12.71 12.57 -1.08
CA SER A 338 13.75 12.63 -2.11
C SER A 338 13.22 12.41 -3.54
N ALA A 339 11.89 12.33 -3.74
CA ALA A 339 11.23 12.31 -5.04
C ALA A 339 10.54 13.64 -5.40
N GLY A 340 10.65 14.66 -4.54
CA GLY A 340 10.04 15.97 -4.77
C GLY A 340 8.58 16.08 -4.33
N LEU A 341 8.10 15.16 -3.50
CA LEU A 341 6.87 15.39 -2.73
C LEU A 341 7.23 16.30 -1.56
N TRP A 342 6.52 17.42 -1.38
CA TRP A 342 6.79 18.40 -0.32
C TRP A 342 5.54 18.64 0.51
N ARG A 343 5.63 18.40 1.83
CA ARG A 343 4.50 18.42 2.76
C ARG A 343 3.25 17.75 2.19
N TYR A 344 3.45 16.62 1.52
CA TYR A 344 2.42 15.87 0.81
C TYR A 344 1.64 14.98 1.76
N MET A 345 0.32 15.16 1.81
CA MET A 345 -0.57 14.29 2.57
C MET A 345 -0.84 13.01 1.79
N ILE A 346 -0.28 11.89 2.26
CA ILE A 346 -0.41 10.59 1.58
C ILE A 346 -1.83 10.03 1.65
N GLY A 347 -2.59 10.46 2.66
CA GLY A 347 -3.98 10.03 2.89
C GLY A 347 -4.12 8.81 3.79
N ASP A 348 -3.02 8.18 4.22
CA ASP A 348 -3.01 7.12 5.23
C ASP A 348 -3.00 7.71 6.65
N THR A 349 -3.60 7.00 7.59
CA THR A 349 -3.61 7.34 9.01
C THR A 349 -2.84 6.33 9.83
N VAL A 350 -2.12 6.82 10.83
CA VAL A 350 -1.29 6.01 11.72
C VAL A 350 -1.55 6.36 13.18
N LYS A 351 -1.26 5.40 14.05
CA LYS A 351 -1.29 5.57 15.50
C LYS A 351 0.02 5.06 16.11
N PHE A 352 0.68 5.91 16.89
CA PHE A 352 1.92 5.55 17.56
C PHE A 352 1.67 4.68 18.79
N THR A 353 2.36 3.55 18.86
CA THR A 353 2.35 2.60 19.98
C THR A 353 3.57 2.75 20.87
N SER A 354 4.66 3.33 20.34
CA SER A 354 5.89 3.65 21.06
C SER A 354 6.53 4.92 20.49
N LYS A 355 7.24 5.66 21.34
CA LYS A 355 8.11 6.79 20.94
C LYS A 355 9.61 6.48 21.07
N ASN A 356 9.98 5.39 21.73
CA ASN A 356 11.37 4.99 21.92
C ASN A 356 11.56 3.47 21.74
N PRO A 357 11.95 2.99 20.55
CA PRO A 357 11.94 3.74 19.29
C PRO A 357 10.49 4.02 18.82
N TYR A 358 10.33 4.89 17.83
CA TYR A 358 9.04 5.21 17.25
C TYR A 358 8.44 4.00 16.52
N LYS A 359 7.32 3.50 17.04
CA LYS A 359 6.55 2.43 16.41
C LYS A 359 5.11 2.85 16.18
N PHE A 360 4.53 2.36 15.10
CA PHE A 360 3.17 2.73 14.71
C PHE A 360 2.40 1.55 14.10
N VAL A 361 1.08 1.66 14.12
CA VAL A 361 0.16 0.81 13.37
C VAL A 361 -0.61 1.67 12.37
N ILE A 362 -0.93 1.10 11.21
CA ILE A 362 -1.80 1.75 10.23
C ILE A 362 -3.24 1.62 10.72
N THR A 363 -3.94 2.74 10.84
CA THR A 363 -5.33 2.79 11.34
C THR A 363 -6.36 3.01 10.24
N GLY A 364 -5.92 3.30 9.02
CA GLY A 364 -6.79 3.43 7.84
C GLY A 364 -6.32 4.52 6.90
N ARG A 365 -7.28 5.23 6.29
CA ARG A 365 -7.08 6.41 5.45
C ARG A 365 -7.97 7.54 5.95
N THR A 366 -7.65 8.77 5.56
CA THR A 366 -8.43 9.98 5.88
C THR A 366 -9.80 9.99 5.21
N LYS A 367 -10.02 9.14 4.18
CA LYS A 367 -11.31 8.93 3.51
C LYS A 367 -11.78 7.49 3.71
N HIS A 368 -13.10 7.26 3.79
CA HIS A 368 -13.68 5.91 3.79
C HIS A 368 -13.35 5.16 2.49
N PHE A 369 -12.93 3.89 2.61
CA PHE A 369 -12.41 3.09 1.50
C PHE A 369 -12.46 1.58 1.78
N ILE A 370 -12.33 0.77 0.72
CA ILE A 370 -12.03 -0.66 0.76
C ILE A 370 -10.70 -0.89 0.05
N ASN A 371 -9.70 -1.37 0.78
CA ASN A 371 -8.42 -1.84 0.28
C ASN A 371 -8.09 -3.20 0.89
N ALA A 372 -9.01 -4.15 0.73
CA ALA A 372 -8.84 -5.50 1.28
C ALA A 372 -7.92 -6.34 0.39
N PHE A 373 -7.98 -6.12 -0.93
CA PHE A 373 -7.32 -6.93 -1.96
C PHE A 373 -6.25 -6.15 -2.74
N GLY A 374 -5.99 -4.89 -2.37
CA GLY A 374 -5.04 -3.99 -3.04
C GLY A 374 -5.70 -3.11 -4.10
N GLU A 375 -7.01 -2.88 -4.03
CA GLU A 375 -7.86 -2.16 -4.99
C GLU A 375 -8.12 -0.67 -4.65
N GLU A 376 -7.84 -0.26 -3.42
CA GLU A 376 -7.99 1.12 -2.92
C GLU A 376 -9.31 1.84 -3.30
N LEU A 377 -10.44 1.13 -3.29
CA LEU A 377 -11.74 1.69 -3.67
C LEU A 377 -12.22 2.74 -2.67
N ILE A 378 -12.48 3.97 -3.11
CA ILE A 378 -12.99 5.05 -2.24
C ILE A 378 -14.48 5.34 -2.43
N VAL A 379 -15.07 6.07 -1.49
CA VAL A 379 -16.50 6.44 -1.54
C VAL A 379 -16.87 7.16 -2.84
N ASP A 380 -16.02 8.07 -3.35
CA ASP A 380 -16.31 8.71 -4.65
C ASP A 380 -16.44 7.71 -5.81
N ASN A 381 -15.57 6.68 -5.85
CA ASN A 381 -15.68 5.61 -6.84
C ASN A 381 -17.00 4.85 -6.67
N ALA A 382 -17.38 4.54 -5.43
CA ALA A 382 -18.63 3.89 -5.09
C ALA A 382 -19.85 4.71 -5.54
N GLU A 383 -19.90 6.00 -5.19
CA GLU A 383 -20.97 6.93 -5.57
C GLU A 383 -21.10 7.05 -7.09
N ARG A 384 -19.98 7.20 -7.82
CA ARG A 384 -19.98 7.23 -9.29
C ARG A 384 -20.49 5.92 -9.88
N GLY A 385 -20.07 4.78 -9.32
CA GLY A 385 -20.54 3.45 -9.70
C GLY A 385 -22.04 3.26 -9.50
N LEU A 386 -22.53 3.60 -8.31
CA LEU A 386 -23.94 3.50 -7.95
C LEU A 386 -24.80 4.47 -8.77
N ALA A 387 -24.36 5.71 -8.98
CA ALA A 387 -25.08 6.69 -9.79
C ALA A 387 -25.27 6.22 -11.24
N LYS A 388 -24.22 5.65 -11.86
CA LYS A 388 -24.29 5.10 -13.23
C LYS A 388 -25.17 3.85 -13.29
N ALA A 389 -25.11 2.96 -12.29
CA ALA A 389 -25.98 1.80 -12.20
C ALA A 389 -27.47 2.19 -12.00
N CYS A 390 -27.74 3.19 -11.16
CA CYS A 390 -29.07 3.78 -10.99
C CYS A 390 -29.60 4.37 -12.31
N ALA A 391 -28.81 5.16 -13.00
CA ALA A 391 -29.19 5.77 -14.28
C ALA A 391 -29.50 4.71 -15.36
N ALA A 392 -28.74 3.62 -15.41
CA ALA A 392 -28.94 2.55 -16.38
C ALA A 392 -30.20 1.71 -16.12
N THR A 393 -30.57 1.52 -14.85
CA THR A 393 -31.60 0.54 -14.45
C THR A 393 -32.88 1.16 -13.89
N GLY A 394 -32.91 2.48 -13.70
CA GLY A 394 -34.01 3.19 -13.05
C GLY A 394 -34.08 3.00 -11.53
N ALA A 395 -33.05 2.43 -10.91
CA ALA A 395 -33.00 2.27 -9.45
C ALA A 395 -32.83 3.61 -8.73
N LEU A 396 -33.40 3.72 -7.53
CA LEU A 396 -33.15 4.80 -6.59
C LEU A 396 -32.66 4.18 -5.27
N ILE A 397 -31.53 4.66 -4.76
CA ILE A 397 -30.90 4.16 -3.53
C ILE A 397 -31.22 5.13 -2.39
N SER A 398 -31.65 4.57 -1.26
CA SER A 398 -31.84 5.31 -0.01
C SER A 398 -30.54 5.37 0.78
N ASP A 399 -29.90 4.21 0.99
CA ASP A 399 -28.63 4.10 1.71
C ASP A 399 -27.90 2.81 1.28
N TYR A 400 -26.61 2.70 1.60
CA TYR A 400 -25.77 1.57 1.26
C TYR A 400 -24.56 1.46 2.19
N SER A 401 -24.06 0.24 2.33
CA SER A 401 -22.74 -0.06 2.89
C SER A 401 -22.07 -1.16 2.08
N ALA A 402 -20.75 -1.15 1.97
CA ALA A 402 -20.00 -2.22 1.33
C ALA A 402 -18.81 -2.67 2.19
N ALA A 403 -18.55 -3.97 2.14
CA ALA A 403 -17.45 -4.61 2.84
C ALA A 403 -16.88 -5.75 2.00
N PRO A 404 -15.59 -6.09 2.17
CA PRO A 404 -15.00 -7.25 1.52
C PRO A 404 -15.61 -8.55 2.05
N VAL A 405 -15.82 -9.52 1.18
CA VAL A 405 -15.94 -10.93 1.53
C VAL A 405 -14.56 -11.53 1.29
N PHE A 406 -13.86 -11.84 2.39
CA PHE A 406 -12.58 -12.51 2.33
C PHE A 406 -12.77 -13.96 1.88
N MET A 407 -11.91 -14.41 0.96
CA MET A 407 -11.73 -15.77 0.42
C MET A 407 -12.84 -16.79 0.71
N ASP A 408 -13.57 -17.16 -0.34
CA ASP A 408 -14.36 -18.40 -0.33
C ASP A 408 -13.46 -19.65 -0.37
N LYS A 409 -14.10 -20.83 -0.33
CA LYS A 409 -13.45 -22.16 -0.44
C LYS A 409 -12.54 -22.32 -1.66
N ASP A 410 -12.76 -21.53 -2.71
CA ASP A 410 -11.99 -21.55 -3.96
C ASP A 410 -10.96 -20.39 -4.04
N ALA A 411 -10.65 -19.75 -2.90
CA ALA A 411 -9.72 -18.63 -2.77
C ALA A 411 -10.15 -17.32 -3.44
N LYS A 412 -11.41 -17.20 -3.83
CA LYS A 412 -11.89 -16.03 -4.55
C LYS A 412 -12.47 -15.01 -3.57
N CYS A 413 -12.15 -13.74 -3.79
CA CYS A 413 -12.61 -12.64 -2.97
C CYS A 413 -13.66 -11.83 -3.72
N ARG A 414 -14.53 -11.08 -3.03
CA ARG A 414 -15.49 -10.17 -3.67
C ARG A 414 -15.86 -9.01 -2.77
N HIS A 415 -16.47 -7.99 -3.33
CA HIS A 415 -17.19 -6.98 -2.54
C HIS A 415 -18.62 -7.43 -2.33
N GLN A 416 -19.14 -7.25 -1.11
CA GLN A 416 -20.56 -7.39 -0.82
C GLN A 416 -21.12 -6.01 -0.51
N TRP A 417 -22.14 -5.63 -1.25
CA TRP A 417 -22.82 -4.35 -1.19
C TRP A 417 -24.21 -4.58 -0.61
N LEU A 418 -24.48 -4.02 0.55
CA LEU A 418 -25.80 -4.01 1.15
C LEU A 418 -26.46 -2.69 0.76
N ILE A 419 -27.55 -2.75 -0.01
CA ILE A 419 -28.17 -1.56 -0.61
C ILE A 419 -29.67 -1.52 -0.29
N GLU A 420 -30.12 -0.44 0.33
CA GLU A 420 -31.55 -0.16 0.51
C GLU A 420 -32.04 0.67 -0.68
N PHE A 421 -32.94 0.09 -1.47
CA PHE A 421 -33.52 0.76 -2.63
C PHE A 421 -34.83 1.47 -2.24
N ALA A 422 -34.92 2.76 -2.56
CA ALA A 422 -36.20 3.47 -2.62
C ALA A 422 -37.03 2.99 -3.82
N GLN A 423 -36.36 2.65 -4.93
CA GLN A 423 -36.94 2.05 -6.12
C GLN A 423 -35.99 0.96 -6.62
N MET A 424 -36.51 -0.26 -6.76
CA MET A 424 -35.74 -1.39 -7.26
C MET A 424 -35.28 -1.16 -8.71
N PRO A 425 -34.09 -1.64 -9.11
CA PRO A 425 -33.68 -1.65 -10.51
C PRO A 425 -34.60 -2.54 -11.33
N ASN A 426 -34.81 -2.18 -12.60
CA ASN A 426 -35.53 -3.02 -13.55
C ASN A 426 -34.86 -4.38 -13.76
N SER A 427 -33.53 -4.45 -13.58
CA SER A 427 -32.75 -5.68 -13.59
C SER A 427 -31.60 -5.59 -12.58
N MET A 428 -31.60 -6.49 -11.58
CA MET A 428 -30.49 -6.58 -10.64
C MET A 428 -29.18 -7.01 -11.32
N GLU A 429 -29.27 -7.89 -12.32
CA GLU A 429 -28.09 -8.34 -13.05
C GLU A 429 -27.42 -7.18 -13.80
N GLU A 430 -28.21 -6.35 -14.45
CA GLU A 430 -27.72 -5.15 -15.15
C GLU A 430 -27.17 -4.11 -14.16
N PHE A 431 -27.83 -3.94 -13.02
CA PHE A 431 -27.35 -3.04 -11.96
C PHE A 431 -25.95 -3.44 -11.48
N VAL A 432 -25.75 -4.73 -11.17
CA VAL A 432 -24.46 -5.27 -10.71
C VAL A 432 -23.39 -5.15 -11.80
N LYS A 433 -23.73 -5.48 -13.05
CA LYS A 433 -22.81 -5.37 -14.20
C LYS A 433 -22.38 -3.92 -14.45
N THR A 434 -23.31 -2.97 -14.41
CA THR A 434 -23.02 -1.55 -14.61
C THR A 434 -22.23 -0.96 -13.44
N LEU A 435 -22.54 -1.37 -12.20
CA LEU A 435 -21.73 -1.02 -11.04
C LEU A 435 -20.29 -1.51 -11.23
N ASP A 436 -20.08 -2.81 -11.46
CA ASP A 436 -18.75 -3.41 -11.66
C ASP A 436 -17.98 -2.75 -12.81
N ALA A 437 -18.61 -2.55 -13.97
CA ALA A 437 -17.99 -1.90 -15.12
C ALA A 437 -17.56 -0.46 -14.83
N THR A 438 -18.39 0.29 -14.11
CA THR A 438 -18.07 1.67 -13.73
C THR A 438 -16.94 1.71 -12.71
N LEU A 439 -16.92 0.80 -11.73
CA LEU A 439 -15.82 0.69 -10.77
C LEU A 439 -14.48 0.42 -11.47
N LYS A 440 -14.44 -0.46 -12.49
CA LYS A 440 -13.25 -0.69 -13.33
C LYS A 440 -12.85 0.56 -14.13
N GLU A 441 -13.83 1.32 -14.62
CA GLU A 441 -13.60 2.55 -15.36
C GLU A 441 -12.92 3.62 -14.48
N VAL A 442 -13.38 3.78 -13.24
CA VAL A 442 -12.98 4.90 -12.37
C VAL A 442 -11.84 4.57 -11.41
N ASN A 443 -11.50 3.30 -11.19
CA ASN A 443 -10.42 2.88 -10.30
C ASN A 443 -9.51 1.83 -10.98
N SER A 444 -8.25 2.19 -11.21
CA SER A 444 -7.30 1.32 -11.92
C SER A 444 -6.86 0.08 -11.14
N ASP A 445 -6.82 0.15 -9.81
CA ASP A 445 -6.39 -1.01 -9.02
C ASP A 445 -7.53 -2.01 -8.91
N TYR A 446 -8.78 -1.55 -8.78
CA TYR A 446 -9.98 -2.38 -8.92
C TYR A 446 -10.06 -3.03 -10.31
N GLU A 447 -9.83 -2.28 -11.39
CA GLU A 447 -9.73 -2.81 -12.76
C GLU A 447 -8.71 -3.95 -12.85
N ALA A 448 -7.51 -3.74 -12.31
CA ALA A 448 -6.45 -4.74 -12.31
C ALA A 448 -6.81 -5.98 -11.47
N LYS A 449 -7.47 -5.82 -10.30
CA LYS A 449 -7.88 -6.96 -9.46
C LYS A 449 -9.06 -7.75 -10.04
N ARG A 450 -9.94 -7.10 -10.81
CA ARG A 450 -11.10 -7.70 -11.47
C ARG A 450 -10.79 -8.34 -12.83
N GLN A 451 -9.56 -8.23 -13.33
CA GLN A 451 -9.17 -8.85 -14.59
C GLN A 451 -9.35 -10.38 -14.49
N ASN A 452 -10.19 -10.92 -15.38
CA ASN A 452 -10.52 -12.35 -15.49
C ASN A 452 -11.13 -13.01 -14.23
N ASP A 453 -11.71 -12.22 -13.31
CA ASP A 453 -12.38 -12.73 -12.09
C ASP A 453 -11.50 -13.62 -11.18
N LEU A 454 -10.16 -13.50 -11.27
CA LEU A 454 -9.21 -14.38 -10.56
C LEU A 454 -9.06 -14.05 -9.08
N ALA A 455 -8.67 -12.80 -8.77
CA ALA A 455 -8.43 -12.37 -7.39
C ALA A 455 -9.69 -11.76 -6.76
N LEU A 456 -10.41 -10.93 -7.53
CA LEU A 456 -11.65 -10.28 -7.12
C LEU A 456 -12.76 -10.69 -8.10
N GLN A 457 -13.88 -11.24 -7.62
CA GLN A 457 -15.05 -11.63 -8.40
C GLN A 457 -16.02 -10.47 -8.60
N LEU A 458 -17.08 -10.71 -9.37
CA LEU A 458 -18.21 -9.79 -9.51
C LEU A 458 -18.78 -9.40 -8.12
N PRO A 459 -19.10 -8.11 -7.88
CA PRO A 459 -19.66 -7.69 -6.62
C PRO A 459 -21.02 -8.36 -6.35
N GLU A 460 -21.22 -8.78 -5.11
CA GLU A 460 -22.49 -9.31 -4.63
C GLU A 460 -23.33 -8.15 -4.10
N VAL A 461 -24.53 -7.95 -4.63
CA VAL A 461 -25.48 -6.98 -4.08
C VAL A 461 -26.54 -7.72 -3.27
N VAL A 462 -26.61 -7.41 -1.98
CA VAL A 462 -27.65 -7.84 -1.05
C VAL A 462 -28.65 -6.70 -0.90
N VAL A 463 -29.92 -6.98 -1.17
CA VAL A 463 -31.00 -6.00 -0.98
C VAL A 463 -31.27 -5.87 0.51
N ALA A 464 -31.17 -4.64 1.02
CA ALA A 464 -31.54 -4.31 2.39
C ALA A 464 -33.06 -4.12 2.50
N ARG A 465 -33.64 -4.61 3.60
CA ARG A 465 -35.03 -4.32 3.96
C ARG A 465 -35.20 -2.82 4.20
N LYS A 466 -36.44 -2.37 4.05
CA LYS A 466 -36.79 -0.98 4.32
C LYS A 466 -36.43 -0.59 5.76
N HIS A 467 -35.84 0.59 5.92
CA HIS A 467 -35.37 1.18 7.19
C HIS A 467 -34.24 0.42 7.89
N LEU A 468 -33.56 -0.52 7.22
CA LEU A 468 -32.48 -1.30 7.85
C LEU A 468 -31.40 -0.41 8.47
N PHE A 469 -30.93 0.58 7.73
CA PHE A 469 -29.84 1.45 8.16
C PHE A 469 -30.25 2.39 9.29
N HIS A 470 -31.50 2.85 9.28
CA HIS A 470 -32.09 3.62 10.36
C HIS A 470 -32.15 2.78 11.65
N ASP A 471 -32.68 1.57 11.57
CA ASP A 471 -32.81 0.67 12.72
C ASP A 471 -31.45 0.24 13.27
N TRP A 472 -30.45 0.07 12.39
CA TRP A 472 -29.08 -0.19 12.82
C TRP A 472 -28.49 1.00 13.59
N LEU A 473 -28.67 2.24 13.11
CA LEU A 473 -28.23 3.44 13.85
C LEU A 473 -28.95 3.60 15.19
N ASP A 474 -30.25 3.28 15.25
CA ASP A 474 -31.02 3.28 16.49
C ASP A 474 -30.51 2.27 17.51
N SER A 475 -30.22 1.04 17.07
CA SER A 475 -29.64 0.01 17.93
C SER A 475 -28.30 0.40 18.57
N LYS A 476 -27.60 1.39 17.99
CA LYS A 476 -26.33 1.92 18.49
C LYS A 476 -26.50 3.16 19.36
N GLY A 477 -27.73 3.62 19.62
CA GLY A 477 -28.00 4.88 20.32
C GLY A 477 -27.49 6.10 19.53
N LYS A 478 -27.38 5.98 18.20
CA LYS A 478 -26.80 6.99 17.30
C LYS A 478 -27.86 7.60 16.38
N LEU A 479 -29.09 7.79 16.87
CA LEU A 479 -30.11 8.53 16.14
C LEU A 479 -29.81 10.03 16.15
N GLY A 480 -29.76 10.64 14.97
CA GLY A 480 -29.55 12.08 14.78
C GLY A 480 -28.65 12.41 13.60
N GLY A 481 -28.80 13.60 13.01
CA GLY A 481 -28.12 14.01 11.77
C GLY A 481 -26.58 14.11 11.84
N GLN A 482 -25.97 13.83 12.99
CA GLN A 482 -24.51 13.80 13.17
C GLN A 482 -23.90 12.41 12.91
N HIS A 483 -24.68 11.33 12.91
CA HIS A 483 -24.18 9.98 12.70
C HIS A 483 -24.55 9.48 11.30
N LYS A 484 -23.54 9.04 10.55
CA LYS A 484 -23.70 8.52 9.19
C LYS A 484 -23.38 7.03 9.14
N VAL A 485 -24.07 6.32 8.26
CA VAL A 485 -23.78 4.93 7.94
C VAL A 485 -22.36 4.84 7.33
N PRO A 486 -21.50 3.92 7.81
CA PRO A 486 -20.22 3.66 7.17
C PRO A 486 -20.44 3.12 5.74
N ARG A 487 -20.10 3.93 4.74
CA ARG A 487 -20.29 3.59 3.32
C ARG A 487 -19.38 2.46 2.85
N LEU A 488 -18.09 2.56 3.16
CA LEU A 488 -17.07 1.57 2.79
C LEU A 488 -16.26 1.19 4.03
N SER A 489 -16.04 -0.11 4.22
CA SER A 489 -15.29 -0.65 5.36
C SER A 489 -14.34 -1.77 4.94
N ASN A 490 -13.13 -1.79 5.51
CA ASN A 490 -12.19 -2.91 5.38
C ASN A 490 -12.53 -4.07 6.30
N THR A 491 -13.32 -3.85 7.34
CA THR A 491 -13.79 -4.89 8.26
C THR A 491 -15.25 -5.25 7.95
N ARG A 492 -15.63 -6.49 8.27
CA ARG A 492 -17.02 -6.95 8.13
C ARG A 492 -17.88 -6.68 9.37
N GLU A 493 -17.35 -6.08 10.42
CA GLU A 493 -18.06 -5.88 11.69
C GLU A 493 -19.42 -5.21 11.50
N TYR A 494 -19.44 -4.04 10.85
CA TYR A 494 -20.68 -3.32 10.53
C TYR A 494 -21.59 -4.10 9.58
N MET A 495 -21.01 -4.74 8.56
CA MET A 495 -21.77 -5.53 7.58
C MET A 495 -22.47 -6.71 8.25
N GLU A 496 -21.81 -7.47 9.12
CA GLU A 496 -22.40 -8.62 9.83
C GLU A 496 -23.48 -8.20 10.83
N GLU A 497 -23.37 -7.03 11.45
CA GLU A 497 -24.45 -6.46 12.25
C GLU A 497 -25.68 -6.11 11.40
N MET A 498 -25.46 -5.39 10.29
CA MET A 498 -26.55 -5.00 9.39
C MET A 498 -27.22 -6.22 8.74
N LEU A 499 -26.45 -7.21 8.30
CA LEU A 499 -26.98 -8.46 7.73
C LEU A 499 -27.80 -9.28 8.74
N ARG A 500 -27.44 -9.25 10.03
CA ARG A 500 -28.26 -9.88 11.08
C ARG A 500 -29.61 -9.20 11.26
N LEU A 501 -29.67 -7.88 11.14
CA LEU A 501 -30.90 -7.09 11.18
C LEU A 501 -31.71 -7.14 9.86
N ASN A 502 -31.09 -7.60 8.78
CA ASN A 502 -31.70 -7.69 7.44
C ASN A 502 -32.53 -8.97 7.22
N ARG A 503 -32.80 -9.74 8.27
CA ARG A 503 -33.52 -11.01 8.21
C ARG A 503 -35.03 -10.84 8.19
#